data_AF-A0A8T9BMF3-F1
#
_entry.id   AF-A0A8T9BMF3-F1
#
_cell.length_a   1.000
_cell.length_b   1.000
_cell.length_c   1.000
_cell.angle_alpha   90.00
_cell.angle_beta   90.00
_cell.angle_gamma   90.00
#
_symmetry.space_group_name_H-M   'P 1'
#
loop_
_entity.id
_entity.type
_entity.pdbx_description
1 polymer ?
#
loop_
_entity_poly.entity_id
_entity_poly.type
_entity_poly.pdbx_seq_one_letter_code
_entity_poly.pdbx_strand_id
1 'polypeptide(L)'
;MNSPSDKELVEAIAKLRPDHPHLGRLKLLSLLKETHSWTLSEQRLKKCLDKNNLNAQPESEDPLPRDEKFNEVVKDAFIDFKIRERDFLLALSETQSIILSYGYTSDPMYAACELRHYMEVLLALKGIKPCTLFTNPSAQEIFTELVQVCLKPVIKKYRLARYGFHLQQITHPMPTTVHQGFQNAWVFADTRSPLWPEVKQVFLTPNRGKVDEYRVGMALGYPIGRAVSDHSTQLYFRALDKTEMQDMKISAPISAYGFFTRAGEDHFAGILMHFDRCCQAAKDVGTKLEMDLSCHRKLQAFFEQTSGM
;
A
#
# COMPACT_ATOMS: atom_id res chain seq x y z
N MET A 1 19.71 40.92 -19.37
CA MET A 1 19.51 39.45 -19.20
C MET A 1 20.70 38.91 -18.45
N ASN A 2 20.49 38.28 -17.29
CA ASN A 2 21.59 37.80 -16.45
C ASN A 2 22.04 36.42 -16.93
N SER A 3 23.14 36.37 -17.71
CA SER A 3 23.71 35.12 -18.23
C SER A 3 25.05 34.87 -17.52
N PRO A 4 25.21 33.75 -16.80
CA PRO A 4 26.45 33.47 -16.08
C PRO A 4 27.60 33.21 -17.06
N SER A 5 28.83 33.38 -16.60
CA SER A 5 30.02 32.80 -17.24
C SER A 5 30.03 31.27 -17.08
N ASP A 6 30.83 30.57 -17.89
CA ASP A 6 30.96 29.11 -17.76
C ASP A 6 31.57 28.73 -16.39
N LYS A 7 32.42 29.58 -15.82
CA LYS A 7 33.02 29.38 -14.50
C LYS A 7 31.98 29.46 -13.38
N GLU A 8 31.15 30.51 -13.38
CA GLU A 8 30.07 30.69 -12.40
C GLU A 8 29.04 29.55 -12.50
N LEU A 9 28.74 29.10 -13.72
CA LEU A 9 27.85 27.96 -13.93
C LEU A 9 28.42 26.67 -13.33
N VAL A 10 29.71 26.37 -13.55
CA VAL A 10 30.37 25.20 -12.96
C VAL A 10 30.36 25.28 -11.43
N GLU A 11 30.70 26.44 -10.87
CA GLU A 11 30.73 26.63 -9.41
C GLU A 11 29.34 26.46 -8.77
N ALA A 12 28.29 26.99 -9.40
CA ALA A 12 26.91 26.79 -8.93
C ALA A 12 26.48 25.32 -9.02
N ILE A 13 26.79 24.64 -10.12
CA ILE A 13 26.48 23.20 -10.27
C ILE A 13 27.25 22.38 -9.22
N ALA A 14 28.53 22.66 -9.02
CA ALA A 14 29.35 21.97 -8.02
C ALA A 14 28.84 22.15 -6.60
N LYS A 15 28.22 23.30 -6.29
CA LYS A 15 27.54 23.54 -5.00
C LYS A 15 26.20 22.82 -4.88
N LEU A 16 25.39 22.79 -5.94
CA LEU A 16 24.07 22.15 -5.92
C LEU A 16 24.13 20.62 -6.02
N ARG A 17 25.18 20.06 -6.63
CA ARG A 17 25.25 18.62 -6.93
C ARG A 17 25.31 17.72 -5.68
N PRO A 18 26.03 18.05 -4.59
CA PRO A 18 26.00 17.26 -3.36
C PRO A 18 24.60 17.11 -2.76
N ASP A 19 23.80 18.18 -2.79
CA ASP A 19 22.42 18.17 -2.26
C ASP A 19 21.41 17.53 -3.24
N HIS A 20 21.78 17.50 -4.53
CA HIS A 20 20.94 17.03 -5.62
C HIS A 20 21.68 16.10 -6.61
N PRO A 21 22.27 14.98 -6.14
CA PRO A 21 23.17 14.16 -6.94
C PRO A 21 22.47 13.52 -8.15
N HIS A 22 21.17 13.28 -8.05
CA HIS A 22 20.37 12.56 -9.04
C HIS A 22 19.50 13.47 -9.94
N LEU A 23 19.55 14.80 -9.76
CA LEU A 23 18.76 15.69 -10.59
C LEU A 23 19.23 15.62 -12.05
N GLY A 24 18.40 15.02 -12.88
CA GLY A 24 18.56 15.03 -14.33
C GLY A 24 18.62 16.44 -14.90
N ARG A 25 19.24 16.57 -16.08
CA ARG A 25 19.60 17.85 -16.71
C ARG A 25 18.47 18.90 -16.73
N LEU A 26 17.26 18.50 -17.11
CA LEU A 26 16.12 19.43 -17.21
C LEU A 26 15.70 20.01 -15.85
N LYS A 27 15.66 19.17 -14.81
CA LYS A 27 15.28 19.63 -13.46
C LYS A 27 16.36 20.49 -12.83
N LEU A 28 17.63 20.15 -13.06
CA LEU A 28 18.75 20.98 -12.64
C LEU A 28 18.74 22.34 -13.35
N LEU A 29 18.37 22.38 -14.64
CA LEU A 29 18.20 23.63 -15.39
C LEU A 29 17.12 24.51 -14.76
N SER A 30 15.96 23.95 -14.41
CA SER A 30 14.89 24.69 -13.72
C SER A 30 15.37 25.23 -12.38
N LEU A 31 16.03 24.40 -11.57
CA LEU A 31 16.57 24.81 -10.27
C LEU A 31 17.57 25.97 -10.41
N LEU A 32 18.53 25.88 -11.34
CA LEU A 32 19.50 26.95 -11.58
C LEU A 32 18.84 28.26 -12.03
N LYS A 33 17.77 28.18 -12.85
CA LYS A 33 17.01 29.35 -13.28
C LYS A 33 16.25 29.98 -12.12
N GLU A 34 15.63 29.18 -11.27
CA GLU A 34 14.89 29.64 -10.10
C GLU A 34 15.81 30.24 -9.04
N THR A 35 16.91 29.56 -8.69
CA THR A 35 17.83 29.99 -7.63
C THR A 35 18.63 31.24 -8.00
N HIS A 36 19.04 31.38 -9.27
CA HIS A 36 19.96 32.44 -9.68
C HIS A 36 19.35 33.45 -10.68
N SER A 37 18.08 33.28 -11.07
CA SER A 37 17.41 34.11 -12.09
C SER A 37 18.19 34.18 -13.42
N TRP A 38 18.85 33.09 -13.79
CA TRP A 38 19.71 33.03 -14.97
C TRP A 38 18.94 32.75 -16.26
N THR A 39 19.40 33.36 -17.36
CA THR A 39 19.00 32.95 -18.71
C THR A 39 19.97 31.89 -19.24
N LEU A 40 19.63 30.61 -19.06
CA LEU A 40 20.48 29.47 -19.44
C LEU A 40 19.76 28.55 -20.44
N SER A 41 20.46 28.18 -21.53
CA SER A 41 19.98 27.19 -22.50
C SER A 41 20.37 25.77 -22.09
N GLU A 42 19.56 24.79 -22.49
CA GLU A 42 19.83 23.38 -22.20
C GLU A 42 21.14 22.90 -22.84
N GLN A 43 21.42 23.32 -24.08
CA GLN A 43 22.65 22.95 -24.79
C GLN A 43 23.90 23.45 -24.06
N ARG A 44 23.86 24.67 -23.52
CA ARG A 44 24.98 25.24 -22.76
C ARG A 44 25.19 24.48 -21.45
N LEU A 45 24.11 24.17 -20.73
CA LEU A 45 24.17 23.33 -19.53
C LEU A 45 24.76 21.95 -19.85
N LYS A 46 24.29 21.28 -20.91
CA LYS A 46 24.81 19.97 -21.35
C LYS A 46 26.33 20.02 -21.56
N LYS A 47 26.81 20.99 -22.36
CA LYS A 47 28.23 21.15 -22.66
C LYS A 47 29.06 21.37 -21.38
N CYS A 48 28.52 22.13 -20.44
CA CYS A 48 29.16 22.39 -19.15
C CYS A 48 29.24 21.13 -18.28
N LEU A 49 28.15 20.36 -18.18
CA LEU A 49 28.11 19.10 -17.42
C LEU A 49 29.07 18.05 -17.99
N ASP A 50 29.03 17.85 -19.32
CA ASP A 50 29.88 16.87 -20.02
C ASP A 50 31.37 17.22 -19.85
N LYS A 51 31.74 18.50 -19.99
CA LYS A 51 33.15 18.93 -19.90
C LYS A 51 33.74 18.79 -18.50
N ASN A 52 32.93 18.90 -17.45
CA ASN A 52 33.40 18.94 -16.07
C ASN A 52 33.07 17.66 -15.28
N ASN A 53 32.58 16.61 -15.93
CA ASN A 53 32.14 15.36 -15.28
C ASN A 53 31.12 15.58 -14.16
N LEU A 54 30.26 16.60 -14.29
CA LEU A 54 29.24 16.95 -13.29
C LEU A 54 27.90 16.30 -13.60
N ASN A 55 27.88 15.20 -14.36
CA ASN A 55 26.64 14.52 -14.72
C ASN A 55 25.90 13.99 -13.49
N ALA A 56 24.57 13.89 -13.62
CA ALA A 56 23.76 13.31 -12.55
C ALA A 56 24.26 11.90 -12.25
N GLN A 57 24.48 11.61 -10.98
CA GLN A 57 24.71 10.23 -10.57
C GLN A 57 23.41 9.46 -10.78
N PRO A 58 23.47 8.23 -11.32
CA PRO A 58 22.30 7.35 -11.29
C PRO A 58 21.78 7.29 -9.85
N GLU A 59 20.46 7.29 -9.70
CA GLU A 59 19.83 7.15 -8.38
C GLU A 59 20.37 5.86 -7.78
N SER A 60 21.09 5.95 -6.65
CA SER A 60 21.67 4.76 -6.03
C SER A 60 20.53 3.77 -5.77
N GLU A 61 20.65 2.57 -6.32
CA GLU A 61 19.71 1.46 -6.09
C GLU A 61 19.90 0.85 -4.69
N ASP A 62 20.82 1.40 -3.88
CA ASP A 62 21.11 0.87 -2.58
C ASP A 62 19.87 0.91 -1.68
N PRO A 63 19.58 -0.21 -1.00
CA PRO A 63 18.48 -0.27 -0.04
C PRO A 63 18.64 0.78 1.06
N LEU A 64 17.57 1.51 1.35
CA LEU A 64 17.51 2.46 2.45
C LEU A 64 17.22 1.75 3.79
N PRO A 65 17.74 2.23 4.93
CA PRO A 65 17.39 1.71 6.24
C PRO A 65 15.92 2.01 6.59
N ARG A 66 15.32 1.22 7.47
CA ARG A 66 13.97 1.47 8.02
C ARG A 66 14.08 2.05 9.43
N ASP A 67 14.57 3.28 9.51
CA ASP A 67 14.80 4.04 10.74
C ASP A 67 13.65 5.02 11.04
N GLU A 68 13.86 5.99 11.93
CA GLU A 68 12.85 7.02 12.25
C GLU A 68 12.39 7.82 11.03
N LYS A 69 13.28 8.08 10.07
CA LYS A 69 12.92 8.76 8.83
C LYS A 69 11.97 7.92 7.98
N PHE A 70 12.14 6.60 7.99
CA PHE A 70 11.20 5.71 7.33
C PHE A 70 9.80 5.79 7.94
N ASN A 71 9.66 5.99 9.26
CA ASN A 71 8.34 6.15 9.89
C ASN A 71 7.57 7.38 9.36
N GLU A 72 8.26 8.51 9.15
CA GLU A 72 7.65 9.69 8.51
C GLU A 72 7.27 9.42 7.06
N VAL A 73 8.13 8.72 6.31
CA VAL A 73 7.82 8.29 4.94
C VAL A 73 6.58 7.38 4.90
N VAL A 74 6.44 6.46 5.85
CA VAL A 74 5.26 5.59 5.96
C VAL A 74 4.00 6.39 6.24
N LYS A 75 4.07 7.35 7.17
CA LYS A 75 2.93 8.23 7.49
C LYS A 75 2.48 9.04 6.28
N ASP A 76 3.41 9.68 5.58
CA ASP A 76 3.09 10.48 4.40
C ASP A 76 2.56 9.61 3.25
N ALA A 77 3.18 8.45 3.02
CA ALA A 77 2.74 7.50 1.98
C ALA A 77 1.34 6.96 2.27
N PHE A 78 1.04 6.66 3.54
CA PHE A 78 -0.27 6.23 3.99
C PHE A 78 -1.33 7.30 3.72
N ILE A 79 -1.10 8.54 4.16
CA ILE A 79 -2.06 9.65 3.97
C ILE A 79 -2.31 9.90 2.48
N ASP A 80 -1.24 9.95 1.66
CA ASP A 80 -1.36 10.17 0.22
C ASP A 80 -2.15 9.04 -0.46
N PHE A 81 -1.85 7.77 -0.13
CA PHE A 81 -2.59 6.64 -0.69
C PHE A 81 -4.04 6.60 -0.22
N LYS A 82 -4.30 6.85 1.07
CA LYS A 82 -5.64 6.89 1.69
C LYS A 82 -6.55 7.87 0.96
N ILE A 83 -6.05 9.09 0.69
CA ILE A 83 -6.81 10.13 -0.03
C ILE A 83 -7.03 9.73 -1.49
N ARG A 84 -5.98 9.31 -2.21
CA ARG A 84 -6.08 8.91 -3.62
C ARG A 84 -7.06 7.77 -3.83
N GLU A 85 -7.02 6.76 -2.96
CA GLU A 85 -7.92 5.62 -3.03
C GLU A 85 -9.38 6.05 -2.79
N ARG A 86 -9.64 6.87 -1.78
CA ARG A 86 -10.97 7.41 -1.53
C ARG A 86 -11.51 8.16 -2.74
N ASP A 87 -10.73 9.11 -3.25
CA ASP A 87 -11.16 9.97 -4.36
C ASP A 87 -11.39 9.14 -5.63
N PHE A 88 -10.55 8.12 -5.88
CA PHE A 88 -10.76 7.17 -6.98
C PHE A 88 -12.07 6.39 -6.84
N LEU A 89 -12.35 5.83 -5.65
CA LEU A 89 -13.56 5.04 -5.42
C LEU A 89 -14.83 5.87 -5.47
N LEU A 90 -14.79 7.11 -4.97
CA LEU A 90 -15.91 8.06 -5.05
C LEU A 90 -16.16 8.56 -6.49
N ALA A 91 -15.16 8.49 -7.36
CA ALA A 91 -15.26 8.91 -8.76
C ALA A 91 -15.67 7.78 -9.72
N LEU A 92 -15.95 6.58 -9.21
CA LEU A 92 -16.40 5.46 -10.04
C LEU A 92 -17.72 5.79 -10.73
N SER A 93 -17.83 5.36 -11.99
CA SER A 93 -19.09 5.43 -12.73
C SER A 93 -20.14 4.49 -12.15
N GLU A 94 -21.41 4.74 -12.46
CA GLU A 94 -22.54 3.89 -12.07
C GLU A 94 -22.29 2.41 -12.41
N THR A 95 -21.83 2.13 -13.63
CA THR A 95 -21.50 0.77 -14.10
C THR A 95 -20.39 0.13 -13.26
N GLN A 96 -19.33 0.87 -12.94
CA GLN A 96 -18.24 0.36 -12.13
C GLN A 96 -18.68 0.05 -10.69
N SER A 97 -19.50 0.93 -10.10
CA SER A 97 -20.09 0.73 -8.77
C SER A 97 -20.99 -0.50 -8.71
N ILE A 98 -21.82 -0.73 -9.73
CA ILE A 98 -22.65 -1.93 -9.85
C ILE A 98 -21.78 -3.19 -9.92
N ILE A 99 -20.70 -3.17 -10.70
CA ILE A 99 -19.78 -4.31 -10.81
C ILE A 99 -19.13 -4.62 -9.46
N LEU A 100 -18.62 -3.61 -8.77
CA LEU A 100 -17.96 -3.78 -7.47
C LEU A 100 -18.89 -4.23 -6.36
N SER A 101 -20.15 -3.80 -6.40
CA SER A 101 -21.16 -4.18 -5.41
C SER A 101 -21.86 -5.50 -5.73
N TYR A 102 -21.41 -6.23 -6.77
CA TYR A 102 -22.07 -7.44 -7.27
C TYR A 102 -23.56 -7.22 -7.58
N GLY A 103 -23.90 -6.03 -8.10
CA GLY A 103 -25.27 -5.64 -8.44
C GLY A 103 -26.10 -5.08 -7.29
N TYR A 104 -25.54 -4.98 -6.07
CA TYR A 104 -26.29 -4.51 -4.89
C TYR A 104 -26.64 -3.03 -4.95
N THR A 105 -25.72 -2.18 -5.43
CA THR A 105 -25.90 -0.73 -5.48
C THR A 105 -25.04 -0.09 -6.55
N SER A 106 -25.52 1.01 -7.11
CA SER A 106 -24.75 1.87 -8.02
C SER A 106 -24.07 3.05 -7.32
N ASP A 107 -24.26 3.19 -6.00
CA ASP A 107 -23.66 4.25 -5.20
C ASP A 107 -22.15 3.97 -4.98
N PRO A 108 -21.23 4.82 -5.50
CA PRO A 108 -19.80 4.66 -5.28
C PRO A 108 -19.38 4.77 -3.81
N MET A 109 -20.24 5.35 -2.95
CA MET A 109 -20.01 5.40 -1.51
C MET A 109 -19.85 4.00 -0.90
N TYR A 110 -20.57 3.00 -1.43
CA TYR A 110 -20.41 1.61 -0.99
C TYR A 110 -18.97 1.13 -1.16
N ALA A 111 -18.38 1.33 -2.34
CA ALA A 111 -17.00 0.94 -2.60
C ALA A 111 -16.02 1.71 -1.70
N ALA A 112 -16.26 3.02 -1.51
CA ALA A 112 -15.45 3.86 -0.62
C ALA A 112 -15.57 3.49 0.87
N CYS A 113 -16.63 2.79 1.28
CA CYS A 113 -16.79 2.29 2.66
C CYS A 113 -16.28 0.85 2.83
N GLU A 114 -16.44 -0.01 1.84
CA GLU A 114 -16.25 -1.46 2.01
C GLU A 114 -14.99 -2.04 1.34
N LEU A 115 -14.49 -1.41 0.27
CA LEU A 115 -13.53 -2.04 -0.67
C LEU A 115 -12.14 -1.36 -0.68
N ARG A 116 -11.76 -0.76 0.45
CA ARG A 116 -10.53 0.02 0.58
C ARG A 116 -9.35 -0.81 1.10
N HIS A 117 -8.14 -0.42 0.72
CA HIS A 117 -6.89 -1.14 0.95
C HIS A 117 -5.82 -0.28 1.64
N TYR A 118 -6.06 1.02 1.87
CA TYR A 118 -5.09 1.91 2.53
C TYR A 118 -4.56 1.38 3.86
N MET A 119 -5.42 0.78 4.69
CA MET A 119 -4.98 0.17 5.94
C MET A 119 -4.17 -1.10 5.70
N GLU A 120 -4.55 -1.94 4.74
CA GLU A 120 -3.77 -3.11 4.37
C GLU A 120 -2.35 -2.73 3.89
N VAL A 121 -2.23 -1.65 3.12
CA VAL A 121 -0.93 -1.10 2.70
C VAL A 121 -0.15 -0.58 3.89
N LEU A 122 -0.77 0.10 4.87
CA LEU A 122 -0.10 0.52 6.09
C LEU A 122 0.47 -0.66 6.87
N LEU A 123 -0.31 -1.73 7.01
CA LEU A 123 0.11 -2.93 7.73
C LEU A 123 1.30 -3.61 7.04
N ALA A 124 1.35 -3.58 5.70
CA ALA A 124 2.54 -4.02 4.96
C ALA A 124 3.74 -3.09 5.19
N LEU A 125 3.54 -1.77 5.12
CA LEU A 125 4.59 -0.77 5.35
C LEU A 125 5.21 -0.84 6.76
N LYS A 126 4.39 -1.18 7.76
CA LYS A 126 4.80 -1.36 9.16
C LYS A 126 5.34 -2.77 9.46
N GLY A 127 5.44 -3.64 8.45
CA GLY A 127 5.93 -5.02 8.62
C GLY A 127 5.02 -5.91 9.47
N ILE A 128 3.77 -5.52 9.67
CA ILE A 128 2.76 -6.34 10.36
C ILE A 128 2.26 -7.43 9.43
N LYS A 129 1.99 -7.06 8.18
CA LYS A 129 1.66 -7.99 7.10
C LYS A 129 2.82 -8.11 6.12
N PRO A 130 3.08 -9.29 5.55
CA PRO A 130 4.09 -9.46 4.51
C PRO A 130 3.67 -8.87 3.16
N CYS A 131 2.36 -8.76 2.87
CA CYS A 131 1.86 -8.15 1.65
C CYS A 131 0.39 -7.71 1.74
N THR A 132 -0.02 -6.95 0.74
CA THR A 132 -1.40 -6.58 0.42
C THR A 132 -1.75 -7.14 -0.96
N LEU A 133 -2.94 -7.74 -1.08
CA LEU A 133 -3.48 -8.24 -2.34
C LEU A 133 -4.63 -7.34 -2.78
N PHE A 134 -4.56 -6.85 -4.01
CA PHE A 134 -5.60 -6.05 -4.67
C PHE A 134 -6.32 -6.96 -5.66
N THR A 135 -7.53 -7.37 -5.31
CA THR A 135 -8.28 -8.34 -6.11
C THR A 135 -9.78 -8.13 -6.01
N ASN A 136 -10.46 -8.29 -7.14
CA ASN A 136 -11.88 -8.58 -7.21
C ASN A 136 -12.12 -9.36 -8.51
N PRO A 137 -12.64 -10.60 -8.46
CA PRO A 137 -12.81 -11.43 -9.65
C PRO A 137 -13.63 -10.79 -10.76
N SER A 138 -14.60 -9.95 -10.41
CA SER A 138 -15.52 -9.28 -11.35
C SER A 138 -15.03 -7.90 -11.78
N ALA A 139 -14.02 -7.34 -11.11
CA ALA A 139 -13.59 -5.95 -11.28
C ALA A 139 -12.07 -5.80 -11.47
N GLN A 140 -11.42 -6.77 -12.14
CA GLN A 140 -9.96 -6.81 -12.30
C GLN A 140 -9.38 -5.54 -12.94
N GLU A 141 -10.09 -4.95 -13.90
CA GLU A 141 -9.68 -3.72 -14.59
C GLU A 141 -9.72 -2.52 -13.64
N ILE A 142 -10.77 -2.39 -12.82
CA ILE A 142 -10.93 -1.32 -11.82
C ILE A 142 -9.78 -1.38 -10.80
N PHE A 143 -9.45 -2.58 -10.32
CA PHE A 143 -8.33 -2.77 -9.39
C PHE A 143 -6.97 -2.52 -10.02
N THR A 144 -6.80 -2.87 -11.29
CA THR A 144 -5.59 -2.53 -12.03
C THR A 144 -5.45 -1.01 -12.15
N GLU A 145 -6.53 -0.30 -12.47
CA GLU A 145 -6.53 1.16 -12.55
C GLU A 145 -6.23 1.81 -11.20
N LEU A 146 -6.87 1.36 -10.11
CA LEU A 146 -6.58 1.80 -8.73
C LEU A 146 -5.09 1.69 -8.42
N VAL A 147 -4.47 0.56 -8.73
CA VAL A 147 -3.03 0.37 -8.49
C VAL A 147 -2.19 1.33 -9.34
N GLN A 148 -2.56 1.56 -10.59
CA GLN A 148 -1.80 2.41 -11.52
C GLN A 148 -1.91 3.90 -11.19
N VAL A 149 -3.11 4.36 -10.81
CA VAL A 149 -3.44 5.77 -10.59
C VAL A 149 -3.21 6.19 -9.13
N CYS A 150 -3.38 5.26 -8.17
CA CYS A 150 -3.27 5.56 -6.74
C CYS A 150 -1.95 5.05 -6.16
N LEU A 151 -1.70 3.74 -6.20
CA LEU A 151 -0.59 3.12 -5.46
C LEU A 151 0.80 3.35 -6.11
N LYS A 152 0.93 3.16 -7.43
CA LYS A 152 2.21 3.34 -8.12
C LYS A 152 2.80 4.76 -7.96
N PRO A 153 2.01 5.84 -8.06
CA PRO A 153 2.51 7.18 -7.79
C PRO A 153 3.06 7.33 -6.37
N VAL A 154 2.41 6.74 -5.36
CA VAL A 154 2.87 6.75 -3.97
C VAL A 154 4.19 5.99 -3.84
N ILE A 155 4.29 4.77 -4.38
CA ILE A 155 5.53 3.98 -4.39
C ILE A 155 6.69 4.78 -4.98
N LYS A 156 6.45 5.47 -6.11
CA LYS A 156 7.47 6.29 -6.77
C LYS A 156 7.82 7.52 -5.95
N LYS A 157 6.83 8.29 -5.49
CA LYS A 157 7.01 9.55 -4.74
C LYS A 157 7.81 9.32 -3.45
N TYR A 158 7.49 8.25 -2.73
CA TYR A 158 8.09 7.93 -1.44
C TYR A 158 9.25 6.92 -1.53
N ARG A 159 9.64 6.54 -2.76
CA ARG A 159 10.74 5.59 -3.06
C ARG A 159 10.61 4.28 -2.28
N LEU A 160 9.39 3.76 -2.13
CA LEU A 160 9.12 2.56 -1.32
C LEU A 160 9.93 1.34 -1.77
N ALA A 161 10.24 1.22 -3.07
CA ALA A 161 11.11 0.17 -3.59
C ALA A 161 12.48 0.10 -2.89
N ARG A 162 13.07 1.26 -2.58
CA ARG A 162 14.37 1.32 -1.88
C ARG A 162 14.29 0.85 -0.43
N TYR A 163 13.11 0.93 0.20
CA TYR A 163 12.87 0.38 1.53
C TYR A 163 12.55 -1.12 1.50
N GLY A 164 12.62 -1.79 0.35
CA GLY A 164 12.35 -3.22 0.21
C GLY A 164 10.87 -3.55 -0.01
N PHE A 165 10.14 -2.69 -0.73
CA PHE A 165 8.77 -3.00 -1.14
C PHE A 165 8.70 -3.29 -2.64
N HIS A 166 7.92 -4.30 -3.02
CA HIS A 166 7.77 -4.75 -4.39
C HIS A 166 6.31 -4.76 -4.80
N LEU A 167 6.00 -4.25 -5.99
CA LEU A 167 4.65 -4.29 -6.56
C LEU A 167 4.66 -5.10 -7.85
N GLN A 168 3.84 -6.14 -7.90
CA GLN A 168 3.78 -7.04 -9.06
C GLN A 168 2.37 -7.54 -9.33
N GLN A 169 2.02 -7.65 -10.61
CA GLN A 169 0.81 -8.31 -11.04
C GLN A 169 1.01 -9.82 -11.14
N ILE A 170 0.01 -10.59 -10.71
CA ILE A 170 -0.02 -12.05 -10.86
C ILE A 170 -0.42 -12.38 -12.31
N THR A 171 0.55 -12.70 -13.15
CA THR A 171 0.32 -12.92 -14.60
C THR A 171 0.07 -14.39 -14.97
N HIS A 172 0.05 -15.29 -13.98
CA HIS A 172 -0.14 -16.73 -14.19
C HIS A 172 -1.43 -17.21 -13.51
N PRO A 173 -2.01 -18.35 -13.95
CA PRO A 173 -3.11 -18.98 -13.25
C PRO A 173 -2.71 -19.34 -11.82
N MET A 174 -3.52 -18.91 -10.85
CA MET A 174 -3.30 -19.17 -9.43
C MET A 174 -4.62 -19.63 -8.78
N PRO A 175 -5.15 -20.81 -9.16
CA PRO A 175 -6.39 -21.31 -8.58
C PRO A 175 -6.18 -21.62 -7.09
N THR A 176 -7.21 -21.38 -6.28
CA THR A 176 -7.18 -21.78 -4.87
C THR A 176 -8.07 -22.99 -4.64
N THR A 177 -8.06 -23.53 -3.43
CA THR A 177 -8.96 -24.61 -3.04
C THR A 177 -10.44 -24.18 -3.03
N VAL A 178 -10.72 -22.87 -2.92
CA VAL A 178 -12.08 -22.32 -2.71
C VAL A 178 -12.55 -21.42 -3.86
N HIS A 179 -11.65 -20.65 -4.45
CA HIS A 179 -11.94 -19.62 -5.46
C HIS A 179 -11.27 -19.95 -6.80
N GLN A 180 -11.74 -19.31 -7.88
CA GLN A 180 -11.11 -19.42 -9.21
C GLN A 180 -9.65 -18.93 -9.25
N GLY A 181 -9.21 -18.21 -8.21
CA GLY A 181 -7.84 -17.78 -8.04
C GLY A 181 -7.66 -16.28 -8.11
N PHE A 182 -6.40 -15.84 -8.12
CA PHE A 182 -6.01 -14.43 -8.10
C PHE A 182 -5.25 -14.01 -9.35
N GLN A 183 -5.48 -14.67 -10.49
CA GLN A 183 -4.89 -14.23 -11.76
C GLN A 183 -5.31 -12.78 -12.05
N ASN A 184 -4.36 -11.98 -12.52
CA ASN A 184 -4.44 -10.54 -12.79
C ASN A 184 -4.57 -9.64 -11.55
N ALA A 185 -4.63 -10.19 -10.34
CA ALA A 185 -4.54 -9.41 -9.11
C ALA A 185 -3.14 -8.77 -8.96
N TRP A 186 -3.05 -7.76 -8.10
CA TRP A 186 -1.78 -7.11 -7.77
C TRP A 186 -1.35 -7.41 -6.33
N VAL A 187 -0.06 -7.63 -6.14
CA VAL A 187 0.55 -7.86 -4.84
C VAL A 187 1.55 -6.74 -4.55
N PHE A 188 1.32 -6.03 -3.45
CA PHE A 188 2.29 -5.11 -2.86
C PHE A 188 2.92 -5.79 -1.64
N ALA A 189 4.21 -6.13 -1.70
CA ALA A 189 4.87 -6.99 -0.71
C ALA A 189 6.11 -6.36 -0.09
N ASP A 190 6.36 -6.69 1.17
CA ASP A 190 7.60 -6.43 1.88
C ASP A 190 8.60 -7.56 1.60
N THR A 191 9.65 -7.27 0.84
CA THR A 191 10.71 -8.23 0.51
C THR A 191 11.67 -8.53 1.66
N ARG A 192 11.61 -7.74 2.74
CA ARG A 192 12.35 -7.95 3.99
C ARG A 192 11.55 -8.72 5.03
N SER A 193 10.27 -9.01 4.76
CA SER A 193 9.45 -9.83 5.66
C SER A 193 10.03 -11.25 5.78
N PRO A 194 10.03 -11.86 6.97
CA PRO A 194 10.39 -13.27 7.12
C PRO A 194 9.47 -14.22 6.32
N LEU A 195 8.26 -13.78 5.97
CA LEU A 195 7.30 -14.53 5.16
C LEU A 195 7.42 -14.24 3.65
N TRP A 196 8.39 -13.44 3.20
CA TRP A 196 8.61 -13.18 1.78
C TRP A 196 8.75 -14.46 0.91
N PRO A 197 9.44 -15.54 1.36
CA PRO A 197 9.45 -16.80 0.62
C PRO A 197 8.05 -17.38 0.38
N GLU A 198 7.16 -17.30 1.37
CA GLU A 198 5.78 -17.79 1.26
C GLU A 198 4.98 -16.91 0.29
N VAL A 199 5.10 -15.58 0.37
CA VAL A 199 4.48 -14.65 -0.59
C VAL A 199 4.89 -14.97 -2.02
N LYS A 200 6.20 -15.19 -2.25
CA LYS A 200 6.71 -15.55 -3.58
C LYS A 200 6.14 -16.88 -4.07
N GLN A 201 6.13 -17.89 -3.22
CA GLN A 201 5.67 -19.23 -3.61
C GLN A 201 4.16 -19.24 -3.90
N VAL A 202 3.38 -18.52 -3.09
CA VAL A 202 1.93 -18.45 -3.22
C VAL A 202 1.52 -17.60 -4.42
N PHE A 203 1.99 -16.35 -4.51
CA PHE A 203 1.44 -15.39 -5.47
C PHE A 203 2.31 -15.13 -6.71
N LEU A 204 3.63 -15.30 -6.61
CA LEU A 204 4.57 -14.84 -7.66
C LEU A 204 5.22 -15.97 -8.45
N THR A 205 5.01 -17.22 -8.03
CA THR A 205 5.56 -18.41 -8.67
C THR A 205 4.42 -19.23 -9.26
N PRO A 206 4.46 -19.58 -10.56
CA PRO A 206 3.48 -20.48 -11.15
C PRO A 206 3.40 -21.81 -10.40
N ASN A 207 2.22 -22.11 -9.86
CA ASN A 207 1.95 -23.35 -9.13
C ASN A 207 1.38 -24.41 -10.10
N ARG A 208 1.82 -25.67 -9.95
CA ARG A 208 1.33 -26.80 -10.77
C ARG A 208 -0.08 -27.29 -10.36
N GLY A 209 -0.70 -26.66 -9.36
CA GLY A 209 -1.98 -27.07 -8.80
C GLY A 209 -2.63 -25.96 -7.98
N LYS A 210 -3.70 -26.32 -7.27
CA LYS A 210 -4.43 -25.39 -6.40
C LYS A 210 -3.59 -25.01 -5.18
N VAL A 211 -3.61 -23.72 -4.83
CA VAL A 211 -3.03 -23.23 -3.58
C VAL A 211 -4.06 -23.35 -2.47
N ASP A 212 -3.65 -23.90 -1.33
CA ASP A 212 -4.47 -23.97 -0.13
C ASP A 212 -4.78 -22.57 0.41
N GLU A 213 -6.05 -22.30 0.70
CA GLU A 213 -6.50 -21.02 1.26
C GLU A 213 -5.82 -20.65 2.59
N TYR A 214 -5.44 -21.66 3.38
CA TYR A 214 -4.63 -21.43 4.57
C TYR A 214 -3.26 -20.81 4.23
N ARG A 215 -2.64 -21.28 3.15
CA ARG A 215 -1.37 -20.69 2.66
C ARG A 215 -1.57 -19.29 2.12
N VAL A 216 -2.72 -19.02 1.48
CA VAL A 216 -3.09 -17.66 1.05
C VAL A 216 -3.17 -16.74 2.26
N GLY A 217 -3.93 -17.10 3.30
CA GLY A 217 -4.05 -16.24 4.48
C GLY A 217 -2.75 -16.12 5.30
N MET A 218 -1.92 -17.16 5.35
CA MET A 218 -0.55 -17.07 5.88
C MET A 218 0.33 -16.11 5.07
N ALA A 219 0.30 -16.22 3.74
CA ALA A 219 1.05 -15.34 2.84
C ALA A 219 0.54 -13.90 2.92
N LEU A 220 -0.71 -13.67 3.31
CA LEU A 220 -1.25 -12.34 3.62
C LEU A 220 -0.91 -11.91 5.05
N GLY A 221 -0.50 -12.81 5.95
CA GLY A 221 -0.16 -12.50 7.35
C GLY A 221 -1.37 -12.37 8.28
N TYR A 222 -2.50 -12.97 7.93
CA TYR A 222 -3.64 -13.05 8.84
C TYR A 222 -3.40 -14.10 9.95
N PRO A 223 -3.91 -13.88 11.17
CA PRO A 223 -3.78 -14.81 12.29
C PRO A 223 -4.75 -15.99 12.15
N ILE A 224 -4.70 -16.69 11.01
CA ILE A 224 -5.57 -17.84 10.73
C ILE A 224 -4.91 -19.15 11.18
N GLY A 225 -5.68 -20.04 11.78
CA GLY A 225 -5.26 -21.44 12.04
C GLY A 225 -5.47 -22.34 10.80
N ARG A 226 -4.75 -23.46 10.71
CA ARG A 226 -4.82 -24.45 9.59
C ARG A 226 -6.25 -24.93 9.33
N ALA A 227 -6.94 -24.36 8.34
CA ALA A 227 -8.35 -24.59 7.99
C ALA A 227 -8.78 -26.08 8.13
N VAL A 228 -9.92 -26.31 8.79
CA VAL A 228 -10.67 -27.58 8.73
C VAL A 228 -11.65 -27.31 7.61
N SER A 229 -11.80 -28.27 6.71
CA SER A 229 -12.49 -28.18 5.42
C SER A 229 -13.99 -27.79 5.45
N ASP A 230 -14.50 -27.32 6.59
CA ASP A 230 -15.91 -27.01 6.79
C ASP A 230 -16.17 -25.49 6.73
N HIS A 231 -16.64 -25.05 5.56
CA HIS A 231 -17.06 -23.68 5.30
C HIS A 231 -18.23 -23.21 6.19
N SER A 232 -18.99 -24.13 6.80
CA SER A 232 -20.12 -23.78 7.67
C SER A 232 -19.71 -23.14 9.01
N THR A 233 -18.41 -23.12 9.32
CA THR A 233 -17.86 -22.58 10.56
C THR A 233 -17.05 -21.30 10.37
N GLN A 234 -17.05 -20.67 9.19
CA GLN A 234 -16.27 -19.45 8.98
C GLN A 234 -17.00 -18.22 9.52
N LEU A 235 -16.30 -17.40 10.29
CA LEU A 235 -16.77 -16.09 10.75
C LEU A 235 -15.91 -14.99 10.12
N TYR A 236 -16.50 -13.84 9.79
CA TYR A 236 -15.77 -12.74 9.15
C TYR A 236 -15.36 -11.68 10.17
N PHE A 237 -14.08 -11.58 10.49
CA PHE A 237 -13.55 -10.50 11.31
C PHE A 237 -13.40 -9.22 10.49
N ARG A 238 -13.77 -8.08 11.07
CA ARG A 238 -13.63 -6.76 10.44
C ARG A 238 -13.13 -5.73 11.45
N ALA A 239 -12.21 -4.87 11.01
CA ALA A 239 -11.83 -3.65 11.70
C ALA A 239 -12.41 -2.44 10.96
N LEU A 240 -12.86 -1.44 11.72
CA LEU A 240 -13.47 -0.21 11.22
C LEU A 240 -12.53 0.98 11.43
N ASP A 241 -12.44 1.90 10.48
CA ASP A 241 -11.71 3.17 10.64
C ASP A 241 -12.67 4.28 11.07
N LYS A 242 -12.62 4.66 12.36
CA LYS A 242 -13.44 5.74 12.92
C LYS A 242 -12.97 7.13 12.49
N THR A 243 -11.67 7.30 12.26
CA THR A 243 -11.13 8.57 11.78
C THR A 243 -11.67 8.85 10.38
N GLU A 244 -11.66 7.85 9.50
CA GLU A 244 -12.15 8.04 8.15
C GLU A 244 -13.67 8.25 8.07
N MET A 245 -14.45 7.62 8.96
CA MET A 245 -15.89 7.92 9.08
C MET A 245 -16.13 9.40 9.39
N GLN A 246 -15.30 9.98 10.28
CA GLN A 246 -15.35 11.40 10.63
C GLN A 246 -14.88 12.28 9.47
N ASP A 247 -13.77 11.93 8.81
CA ASP A 247 -13.21 12.66 7.67
C ASP A 247 -14.20 12.74 6.51
N MET A 248 -14.91 11.63 6.24
CA MET A 248 -15.95 11.54 5.20
C MET A 248 -17.30 12.10 5.64
N LYS A 249 -17.48 12.41 6.93
CA LYS A 249 -18.73 12.93 7.52
C LYS A 249 -19.93 12.01 7.27
N ILE A 250 -19.73 10.70 7.39
CA ILE A 250 -20.77 9.69 7.22
C ILE A 250 -20.96 8.87 8.50
N SER A 251 -22.17 8.35 8.70
CA SER A 251 -22.48 7.42 9.79
C SER A 251 -22.25 5.95 9.42
N ALA A 252 -22.10 5.66 8.12
CA ALA A 252 -21.86 4.30 7.64
C ALA A 252 -20.48 3.79 8.07
N PRO A 253 -20.35 2.51 8.45
CA PRO A 253 -19.07 1.93 8.85
C PRO A 253 -18.10 1.87 7.67
N ILE A 254 -16.85 2.29 7.89
CA ILE A 254 -15.77 2.17 6.90
C ILE A 254 -14.88 1.00 7.28
N SER A 255 -14.79 0.01 6.40
CA SER A 255 -13.89 -1.13 6.53
C SER A 255 -12.45 -0.66 6.42
N ALA A 256 -11.67 -0.91 7.46
CA ALA A 256 -10.22 -0.78 7.40
C ALA A 256 -9.60 -2.03 6.76
N TYR A 257 -9.98 -3.19 7.27
CA TYR A 257 -9.58 -4.51 6.75
C TYR A 257 -10.47 -5.59 7.36
N GLY A 258 -10.42 -6.80 6.79
CA GLY A 258 -11.12 -7.95 7.34
C GLY A 258 -10.63 -9.26 6.75
N PHE A 259 -10.91 -10.35 7.46
CA PHE A 259 -10.53 -11.69 7.04
C PHE A 259 -11.48 -12.74 7.64
N PHE A 260 -11.57 -13.88 6.95
CA PHE A 260 -12.31 -15.02 7.47
C PHE A 260 -11.47 -15.75 8.52
N THR A 261 -12.09 -16.05 9.65
CA THR A 261 -11.55 -16.86 10.74
C THR A 261 -12.46 -18.08 10.98
N ARG A 262 -11.98 -19.04 11.76
CA ARG A 262 -12.76 -20.21 12.19
C ARG A 262 -13.79 -19.81 13.24
N ALA A 263 -14.79 -20.65 13.46
CA ALA A 263 -15.60 -20.61 14.66
C ALA A 263 -14.88 -21.39 15.76
N GLY A 264 -14.66 -20.75 16.90
CA GLY A 264 -13.89 -21.31 18.01
C GLY A 264 -13.26 -20.20 18.85
N GLU A 265 -12.90 -20.48 20.09
CA GLU A 265 -12.29 -19.47 20.98
C GLU A 265 -10.75 -19.57 20.99
N ASP A 266 -10.20 -20.68 20.48
CA ASP A 266 -8.78 -21.03 20.45
C ASP A 266 -7.89 -20.02 19.71
N HIS A 267 -8.47 -19.22 18.82
CA HIS A 267 -7.77 -18.24 17.99
C HIS A 267 -8.11 -16.79 18.35
N PHE A 268 -9.02 -16.53 19.28
CA PHE A 268 -9.41 -15.17 19.67
C PHE A 268 -8.23 -14.37 20.21
N ALA A 269 -7.38 -14.99 21.04
CA ALA A 269 -6.15 -14.35 21.51
C ALA A 269 -5.25 -13.89 20.35
N GLY A 270 -5.09 -14.71 19.32
CA GLY A 270 -4.32 -14.36 18.12
C GLY A 270 -4.93 -13.20 17.33
N ILE A 271 -6.26 -13.16 17.23
CA ILE A 271 -7.00 -12.04 16.61
C ILE A 271 -6.79 -10.75 17.41
N LEU A 272 -6.96 -10.78 18.74
CA LEU A 272 -6.79 -9.59 19.59
C LEU A 272 -5.35 -9.06 19.50
N MET A 273 -4.34 -9.92 19.65
CA MET A 273 -2.93 -9.54 19.51
C MET A 273 -2.61 -8.94 18.14
N HIS A 274 -3.19 -9.49 17.07
CA HIS A 274 -3.05 -8.93 15.73
C HIS A 274 -3.72 -7.55 15.63
N PHE A 275 -4.96 -7.43 16.12
CA PHE A 275 -5.71 -6.17 16.13
C PHE A 275 -4.99 -5.08 16.95
N ASP A 276 -4.40 -5.40 18.10
CA ASP A 276 -3.64 -4.44 18.92
C ASP A 276 -2.43 -3.88 18.18
N ARG A 277 -1.70 -4.74 17.45
CA ARG A 277 -0.59 -4.30 16.58
C ARG A 277 -1.10 -3.38 15.46
N CYS A 278 -2.24 -3.70 14.86
CA CYS A 278 -2.88 -2.85 13.85
C CYS A 278 -3.33 -1.50 14.42
N CYS A 279 -3.90 -1.48 15.62
CA CYS A 279 -4.29 -0.26 16.34
C CYS A 279 -3.07 0.62 16.62
N GLN A 280 -1.94 0.04 17.05
CA GLN A 280 -0.72 0.81 17.26
C GLN A 280 -0.20 1.40 15.94
N ALA A 281 -0.16 0.62 14.85
CA ALA A 281 0.23 1.12 13.54
C ALA A 281 -0.68 2.24 13.02
N ALA A 282 -1.99 2.11 13.21
CA ALA A 282 -2.96 3.14 12.86
C ALA A 282 -2.77 4.42 13.69
N LYS A 283 -2.53 4.28 15.01
CA LYS A 283 -2.28 5.39 15.92
C LYS A 283 -1.04 6.19 15.52
N ASP A 284 0.04 5.53 15.09
CA ASP A 284 1.27 6.17 14.63
C ASP A 284 1.04 7.14 13.45
N VAL A 285 -0.02 6.90 12.67
CA VAL A 285 -0.41 7.74 11.51
C VAL A 285 -1.68 8.55 11.76
N GLY A 286 -2.10 8.68 13.03
CA GLY A 286 -3.25 9.50 13.43
C GLY A 286 -4.62 8.89 13.12
N THR A 287 -4.70 7.57 12.93
CA THR A 287 -5.93 6.84 12.62
C THR A 287 -6.41 6.02 13.81
N LYS A 288 -7.72 5.97 14.04
CA LYS A 288 -8.34 5.17 15.11
C LYS A 288 -9.13 4.01 14.52
N LEU A 289 -8.74 2.80 14.91
CA LEU A 289 -9.47 1.58 14.57
C LEU A 289 -10.43 1.15 15.70
N GLU A 290 -11.50 0.49 15.31
CA GLU A 290 -12.44 -0.20 16.20
C GLU A 290 -12.72 -1.60 15.66
N MET A 291 -12.90 -2.57 16.55
CA MET A 291 -13.29 -3.92 16.16
C MET A 291 -14.79 -3.97 15.89
N ASP A 292 -15.20 -4.51 14.74
CA ASP A 292 -16.61 -4.79 14.48
C ASP A 292 -17.01 -6.14 15.09
N LEU A 293 -17.67 -6.06 16.25
CA LEU A 293 -18.11 -7.22 17.01
C LEU A 293 -19.57 -7.61 16.72
N SER A 294 -20.26 -6.88 15.83
CA SER A 294 -21.70 -7.06 15.58
C SER A 294 -22.07 -8.48 15.16
N CYS A 295 -21.16 -9.17 14.47
CA CYS A 295 -21.32 -10.55 13.99
C CYS A 295 -20.63 -11.60 14.89
N HIS A 296 -20.00 -11.22 16.01
CA HIS A 296 -19.17 -12.12 16.84
C HIS A 296 -19.48 -12.04 18.33
N ARG A 297 -20.66 -12.50 18.76
CA ARG A 297 -21.04 -12.50 20.19
C ARG A 297 -20.03 -13.19 21.12
N LYS A 298 -19.40 -14.28 20.67
CA LYS A 298 -18.39 -14.99 21.46
C LYS A 298 -17.09 -14.20 21.58
N LEU A 299 -16.62 -13.58 20.48
CA LEU A 299 -15.44 -12.72 20.51
C LEU A 299 -15.70 -11.48 21.36
N GLN A 300 -16.92 -10.93 21.30
CA GLN A 300 -17.34 -9.84 22.15
C GLN A 300 -17.26 -10.22 23.63
N ALA A 301 -17.86 -11.35 24.02
CA ALA A 301 -17.80 -11.83 25.41
C ALA A 301 -16.35 -12.08 25.87
N PHE A 302 -15.51 -12.65 25.01
CA PHE A 302 -14.09 -12.85 25.29
C PHE A 302 -13.35 -11.50 25.47
N PHE A 303 -13.58 -10.54 24.57
CA PHE A 303 -12.99 -9.21 24.64
C PHE A 303 -13.38 -8.50 25.95
N GLU A 304 -14.66 -8.49 26.30
CA GLU A 304 -15.17 -7.88 27.54
C GLU A 304 -14.54 -8.51 28.81
N GLN A 305 -14.31 -9.83 28.82
CA GLN A 305 -13.63 -10.51 29.92
C GLN A 305 -12.15 -10.12 30.04
N THR A 306 -11.47 -9.94 28.91
CA THR A 306 -10.03 -9.60 28.87
C THR A 306 -9.74 -8.11 29.05
N SER A 307 -10.65 -7.21 28.67
CA SER A 307 -10.51 -5.75 28.81
C SER A 307 -11.03 -5.21 30.14
N GLY A 308 -11.73 -6.04 30.93
CA GLY A 308 -12.17 -5.73 32.30
C GLY A 308 -11.13 -6.01 33.40
N MET A 309 -9.92 -6.42 33.01
CA MET A 309 -8.72 -6.51 33.86
C MET A 309 -7.80 -5.32 33.59
#